data_AF-A0AAW5KTR1-F1
#
_entry.id   AF-A0AAW5KTR1-F1
#
_cell.length_a   1.000
_cell.length_b   1.000
_cell.length_c   1.000
_cell.angle_alpha   90.00
_cell.angle_beta   90.00
_cell.angle_gamma   90.00
#
_symmetry.space_group_name_H-M   'P 1'
#
loop_
_entity.id
_entity.type
_entity.pdbx_description
1 polymer ?
#
loop_
_entity_poly.entity_id
_entity_poly.type
_entity_poly.pdbx_seq_one_letter_code
_entity_poly.pdbx_strand_id
1 'polypeptide(L)'
;MYYHQTMLASLEGLSLDGGRYFTPSPKTDGISLTQYHHWDISFKYYIKDSIEYIVHKFYYNSDGDDETIAHDRFMKCILVFETNTEKEEFKHFVANNWGNKPKYNKNIWMPYFRKIEGYNIEVLKEEFFNSQILQKMLVEFRNIK
;
A
#
# COMPACT_ATOMS: atom_id res chain seq x y z
N MET A 1 -3.67 21.40 5.56
CA MET A 1 -2.70 22.32 4.94
C MET A 1 -3.44 23.56 4.47
N TYR A 2 -2.97 24.75 4.86
CA TYR A 2 -3.60 26.02 4.51
C TYR A 2 -2.58 26.92 3.80
N TYR A 3 -3.04 27.72 2.83
CA TYR A 3 -2.29 28.81 2.21
C TYR A 3 -3.17 30.05 2.16
N HIS A 4 -2.71 31.16 2.73
CA HIS A 4 -3.52 32.38 2.92
C HIS A 4 -4.94 32.10 3.43
N GLN A 5 -5.05 31.29 4.50
CA GLN A 5 -6.33 30.87 5.11
C GLN A 5 -7.23 30.00 4.22
N THR A 6 -6.80 29.66 3.00
CA THR A 6 -7.50 28.71 2.13
C THR A 6 -7.01 27.31 2.43
N MET A 7 -7.92 26.38 2.75
CA MET A 7 -7.56 24.97 2.95
C MET A 7 -7.19 24.36 1.60
N LEU A 8 -5.92 23.96 1.45
CA LEU A 8 -5.39 23.33 0.24
C LEU A 8 -5.64 21.81 0.24
N ALA A 9 -5.51 21.18 1.41
CA ALA A 9 -5.70 19.73 1.57
C ALA A 9 -5.95 19.38 3.05
N SER A 10 -6.79 18.38 3.28
CA SER A 10 -6.98 17.72 4.57
C SER A 10 -6.74 16.22 4.39
N LEU A 11 -5.84 15.65 5.18
CA LEU A 11 -5.40 14.26 5.06
C LEU A 11 -5.53 13.57 6.41
N GLU A 12 -5.94 12.30 6.40
CA GLU A 12 -5.87 11.45 7.59
C GLU A 12 -4.42 11.05 7.84
N GLY A 13 -3.96 11.15 9.08
CA GLY A 13 -2.60 10.79 9.49
C GLY A 13 -2.55 9.42 10.17
N LEU A 14 -1.48 8.68 9.91
CA LEU A 14 -1.13 7.43 10.59
C LEU A 14 0.10 7.66 11.46
N SER A 15 0.01 7.24 12.71
CA SER A 15 1.11 7.24 13.67
C SER A 15 1.57 5.81 13.89
N LEU A 16 2.81 5.51 13.49
CA LEU A 16 3.41 4.18 13.50
C LEU A 16 4.54 4.10 14.54
N ASP A 17 4.78 2.88 15.02
CA ASP A 17 5.80 2.56 16.04
C ASP A 17 5.78 3.47 17.28
N GLY A 18 4.60 3.63 17.89
CA GLY A 18 4.44 4.47 19.08
C GLY A 18 4.60 5.97 18.83
N GLY A 19 4.50 6.43 17.57
CA GLY A 19 4.64 7.83 17.17
C GLY A 19 6.01 8.22 16.65
N ARG A 20 6.92 7.25 16.50
CA ARG A 20 8.26 7.48 15.91
C ARG A 20 8.22 7.75 14.42
N TYR A 21 7.16 7.33 13.74
CA TYR A 21 6.97 7.63 12.33
C TYR A 21 5.54 8.08 12.07
N PHE A 22 5.38 9.23 11.43
CA PHE A 22 4.09 9.79 11.07
C PHE A 22 4.00 9.95 9.55
N THR A 23 2.89 9.52 8.96
CA THR A 23 2.67 9.63 7.51
C THR A 23 1.19 9.85 7.22
N PRO A 24 0.80 10.52 6.14
CA PRO A 24 -0.58 10.48 5.67
C PRO A 24 -1.00 9.03 5.38
N SER A 25 -2.30 8.77 5.50
CA SER A 25 -2.90 7.49 5.15
C SER A 25 -2.85 7.29 3.64
N PRO A 26 -2.32 6.14 3.16
CA PRO A 26 -2.31 5.82 1.75
C PRO A 26 -3.74 5.56 1.28
N LYS A 27 -4.01 5.85 0.01
CA LYS A 27 -5.32 5.62 -0.61
C LYS A 27 -5.62 4.12 -0.66
N THR A 28 -6.90 3.77 -0.61
CA THR A 28 -7.37 2.39 -0.85
C THR A 28 -7.98 2.31 -2.24
N ASP A 29 -7.69 1.25 -2.96
CA ASP A 29 -8.41 0.81 -4.16
C ASP A 29 -8.46 -0.73 -4.14
N GLY A 30 -9.12 -1.34 -5.10
CA GLY A 30 -9.18 -2.79 -5.19
C GLY A 30 -9.39 -3.31 -6.60
N ILE A 31 -9.21 -4.63 -6.71
CA ILE A 31 -9.35 -5.40 -7.94
C ILE A 31 -10.53 -6.34 -7.77
N SER A 32 -11.46 -6.27 -8.72
CA SER A 32 -12.52 -7.27 -8.90
C SER A 32 -12.03 -8.32 -9.89
N LEU A 33 -12.00 -9.56 -9.45
CA LEU A 33 -11.67 -10.74 -10.25
C LEU A 33 -12.90 -11.33 -10.94
N THR A 34 -14.08 -10.93 -10.49
CA THR A 34 -15.35 -11.35 -11.04
C THR A 34 -16.08 -10.15 -11.65
N GLN A 35 -17.21 -10.42 -12.33
CA GLN A 35 -18.10 -9.39 -12.87
C GLN A 35 -18.83 -8.57 -11.78
N TYR A 36 -18.66 -8.90 -10.50
CA TYR A 36 -19.31 -8.19 -9.40
C TYR A 36 -18.53 -6.94 -9.01
N HIS A 37 -19.27 -5.92 -8.55
CA HIS A 37 -18.70 -4.63 -8.14
C HIS A 37 -18.01 -4.64 -6.76
N HIS A 38 -17.83 -5.80 -6.12
CA HIS A 38 -17.05 -5.90 -4.90
C HIS A 38 -15.56 -6.11 -5.23
N TRP A 39 -14.68 -5.57 -4.41
CA TRP A 39 -13.26 -5.86 -4.51
C TRP A 39 -12.98 -7.23 -3.92
N ASP A 40 -12.40 -8.12 -4.72
CA ASP A 40 -11.87 -9.40 -4.26
C ASP A 40 -10.50 -9.21 -3.58
N ILE A 41 -9.78 -8.16 -3.99
CA ILE A 41 -8.44 -7.82 -3.47
C ILE A 41 -8.42 -6.33 -3.20
N SER A 42 -8.23 -5.93 -1.94
CA SER A 42 -7.93 -4.55 -1.56
C SER A 42 -6.43 -4.30 -1.56
N PHE A 43 -6.02 -3.07 -1.87
CA PHE A 43 -4.63 -2.64 -1.72
C PHE A 43 -4.52 -1.16 -1.36
N LYS A 44 -3.40 -0.83 -0.73
CA LYS A 44 -3.03 0.54 -0.38
C LYS A 44 -2.02 1.09 -1.38
N TYR A 45 -2.16 2.37 -1.75
CA TYR A 45 -1.30 2.97 -2.75
C TYR A 45 -1.04 4.47 -2.59
N TYR A 46 0.02 4.90 -3.27
CA TYR A 46 0.29 6.29 -3.62
C TYR A 46 0.42 6.44 -5.15
N ILE A 47 0.08 7.63 -5.65
CA ILE A 47 0.49 8.08 -6.97
C ILE A 47 1.65 9.06 -6.75
N LYS A 48 2.75 8.91 -7.50
CA LYS A 48 3.85 9.87 -7.43
C LYS A 48 3.34 11.28 -7.72
N ASP A 49 3.94 12.24 -7.03
CA ASP A 49 3.62 13.66 -7.08
C ASP A 49 2.17 14.03 -6.69
N SER A 50 1.39 13.08 -6.16
CA SER A 50 0.16 13.43 -5.46
C SER A 50 0.48 14.14 -4.15
N ILE A 51 -0.44 14.97 -3.65
CA ILE A 51 -0.27 15.68 -2.37
C ILE A 51 0.01 14.69 -1.24
N GLU A 52 -0.67 13.55 -1.21
CA GLU A 52 -0.47 12.50 -0.20
C GLU A 52 0.95 11.93 -0.25
N TYR A 53 1.47 11.66 -1.45
CA TYR A 53 2.82 11.15 -1.62
C TYR A 53 3.90 12.19 -1.29
N ILE A 54 3.68 13.45 -1.67
CA ILE A 54 4.58 14.56 -1.34
C ILE A 54 4.65 14.74 0.18
N VAL A 55 3.50 14.74 0.85
CA VAL A 55 3.42 14.88 2.31
C VAL A 55 4.03 13.67 3.01
N HIS A 56 3.83 12.45 2.49
CA HIS A 56 4.50 11.24 2.97
C HIS A 56 6.04 11.37 2.91
N LYS A 57 6.59 11.78 1.77
CA LYS A 57 8.04 12.02 1.64
C LYS A 57 8.53 13.12 2.56
N PHE A 58 7.72 14.16 2.79
CA PHE A 58 8.09 15.30 3.63
C PHE A 58 8.21 14.91 5.11
N TYR A 59 7.32 14.03 5.61
CA TYR A 59 7.35 13.62 7.01
C TYR A 59 8.42 12.56 7.33
N TYR A 60 8.95 11.88 6.32
CA TYR A 60 9.99 10.89 6.53
C TYR A 60 11.34 11.56 6.76
N ASN A 61 11.94 11.36 7.94
CA ASN A 61 13.32 11.72 8.22
C ASN A 61 14.18 10.45 8.38
N SER A 62 15.25 10.32 7.59
CA SER A 62 16.12 9.14 7.60
C SER A 62 17.15 9.12 8.75
N ASP A 63 17.16 10.15 9.60
CA ASP A 63 18.20 10.35 10.63
C ASP A 63 18.12 9.37 11.83
N GLY A 64 17.08 8.52 11.89
CA GLY A 64 16.91 7.49 12.92
C GLY A 64 16.76 6.07 12.35
N ASP A 65 17.51 5.11 12.93
CA ASP A 65 17.44 3.69 12.56
C ASP A 65 16.01 3.11 12.71
N ASP A 66 15.32 3.46 13.80
CA ASP A 66 13.96 2.96 14.09
C ASP A 66 12.89 3.54 13.14
N GLU A 67 12.96 4.84 12.83
CA GLU A 67 12.04 5.51 11.89
C GLU A 67 12.17 4.90 10.50
N THR A 68 13.41 4.65 10.06
CA THR A 68 13.71 3.99 8.78
C THR A 68 13.15 2.57 8.73
N ILE A 69 13.30 1.79 9.80
CA ILE A 69 12.73 0.43 9.87
C ILE A 69 11.19 0.47 9.77
N ALA A 70 10.53 1.40 10.47
CA ALA A 70 9.08 1.56 10.43
C ALA A 70 8.59 1.99 9.04
N HIS A 71 9.25 2.97 8.44
CA HIS A 71 9.01 3.43 7.07
C HIS A 71 9.14 2.29 6.05
N ASP A 72 10.25 1.55 6.07
CA ASP A 72 10.52 0.50 5.10
C ASP A 72 9.53 -0.66 5.21
N ARG A 73 9.14 -1.03 6.43
CA ARG A 73 8.10 -2.03 6.66
C ARG A 73 6.74 -1.56 6.17
N PHE A 74 6.41 -0.29 6.39
CA PHE A 74 5.20 0.31 5.88
C PHE A 74 5.19 0.28 4.35
N MET A 75 6.24 0.78 3.70
CA MET A 75 6.32 0.85 2.24
C MET A 75 6.33 -0.51 1.55
N LYS A 76 6.81 -1.57 2.20
CA LYS A 76 6.66 -2.95 1.69
C LYS A 76 5.20 -3.38 1.51
N CYS A 77 4.24 -2.72 2.14
CA CYS A 77 2.81 -3.01 1.97
C CYS A 77 2.09 -2.01 1.06
N ILE A 78 2.75 -0.94 0.61
CA ILE A 78 2.14 0.14 -0.19
C ILE A 78 2.64 0.10 -1.63
N LEU A 79 1.71 0.06 -2.58
CA LEU A 79 2.05 0.19 -4.00
C LEU A 79 2.27 1.66 -4.36
N VAL A 80 3.37 1.97 -5.05
CA VAL A 80 3.64 3.33 -5.52
C VAL A 80 3.63 3.32 -7.04
N PHE A 81 2.68 4.05 -7.63
CA PHE A 81 2.51 4.17 -9.08
C PHE A 81 3.02 5.53 -9.56
N GLU A 82 3.55 5.60 -10.78
CA GLU A 82 3.91 6.85 -11.46
C GLU A 82 2.67 7.67 -11.79
N THR A 83 1.59 7.02 -12.24
CA THR A 83 0.37 7.69 -12.70
C THR A 83 -0.88 6.89 -12.36
N ASN A 84 -2.04 7.55 -12.40
CA ASN A 84 -3.32 6.84 -12.32
C ASN A 84 -3.50 5.84 -13.46
N THR A 85 -2.99 6.13 -14.66
CA THR A 85 -3.05 5.22 -15.80
C THR A 85 -2.26 3.94 -15.53
N GLU A 86 -1.04 4.04 -15.01
CA GLU A 86 -0.24 2.86 -14.63
C GLU A 86 -0.99 2.00 -13.60
N LYS A 87 -1.62 2.63 -12.61
CA LYS A 87 -2.43 1.94 -11.60
C LYS A 87 -3.58 1.15 -12.24
N GLU A 88 -4.36 1.75 -13.15
CA GLU A 88 -5.48 1.04 -13.80
C GLU A 88 -4.99 -0.10 -14.72
N GLU A 89 -3.93 0.12 -15.50
CA GLU A 89 -3.31 -0.93 -16.30
C GLU A 89 -2.77 -2.08 -15.44
N PHE A 90 -2.16 -1.75 -14.30
CA PHE A 90 -1.70 -2.73 -13.33
C PHE A 90 -2.86 -3.54 -12.76
N LYS A 91 -4.01 -2.92 -12.45
CA LYS A 91 -5.21 -3.64 -11.98
C LYS A 91 -5.69 -4.66 -13.02
N HIS A 92 -5.71 -4.29 -14.31
CA HIS A 92 -6.03 -5.21 -15.39
C HIS A 92 -5.01 -6.36 -15.50
N PHE A 93 -3.72 -6.05 -15.38
CA PHE A 93 -2.67 -7.07 -15.35
C PHE A 93 -2.88 -8.06 -14.20
N VAL A 94 -3.16 -7.57 -13.00
CA VAL A 94 -3.40 -8.42 -11.83
C VAL A 94 -4.63 -9.30 -12.03
N ALA A 95 -5.76 -8.72 -12.47
CA ALA A 95 -6.98 -9.48 -12.71
C ALA A 95 -6.77 -10.66 -13.67
N ASN A 96 -6.01 -10.44 -14.76
CA ASN A 96 -5.70 -11.47 -15.75
C ASN A 96 -4.69 -12.51 -15.26
N ASN A 97 -3.87 -12.19 -14.25
CA ASN A 97 -2.77 -13.05 -13.79
C ASN A 97 -2.98 -13.61 -12.38
N TRP A 98 -4.05 -13.24 -11.67
CA TRP A 98 -4.23 -13.60 -10.27
C TRP A 98 -4.33 -15.11 -10.03
N GLY A 99 -4.89 -15.86 -10.98
CA GLY A 99 -4.90 -17.34 -10.92
C GLY A 99 -3.50 -17.95 -10.83
N ASN A 100 -2.48 -17.25 -11.35
CA ASN A 100 -1.08 -17.65 -11.28
C ASN A 100 -0.35 -17.13 -10.04
N LYS A 101 -1.06 -16.51 -9.08
CA LYS A 101 -0.43 -15.93 -7.88
C LYS A 101 0.47 -16.87 -7.07
N PRO A 102 0.27 -18.21 -7.02
CA PRO A 102 1.17 -19.09 -6.28
C PRO A 102 2.65 -18.97 -6.70
N LYS A 103 2.93 -18.52 -7.94
CA LYS A 103 4.30 -18.28 -8.41
C LYS A 103 5.05 -17.20 -7.61
N TYR A 104 4.32 -16.28 -6.96
CA TYR A 104 4.88 -15.18 -6.17
C TYR A 104 5.05 -15.51 -4.68
N ASN A 105 4.59 -16.68 -4.23
CA ASN A 105 4.59 -17.04 -2.80
C ASN A 105 6.00 -17.20 -2.21
N LYS A 106 6.99 -17.50 -3.06
CA LYS A 106 8.37 -17.76 -2.61
C LYS A 106 8.94 -16.56 -1.84
N ASN A 107 9.51 -16.80 -0.67
CA ASN A 107 10.13 -15.78 0.21
C ASN A 107 9.16 -14.73 0.80
N ILE A 108 7.85 -15.00 0.86
CA ILE A 108 6.95 -14.17 1.68
C ILE A 108 7.04 -14.66 3.13
N TRP A 109 7.63 -13.84 4.00
CA TRP A 109 7.66 -14.11 5.44
C TRP A 109 6.43 -13.50 6.10
N MET A 110 5.65 -14.33 6.82
CA MET A 110 4.48 -13.89 7.56
C MET A 110 4.91 -13.41 8.96
N PRO A 111 4.71 -12.12 9.31
CA PRO A 111 4.97 -11.66 10.66
C PRO A 111 3.98 -12.26 11.65
N TYR A 112 4.31 -12.15 12.94
CA TYR A 112 3.36 -12.47 13.99
C TYR A 112 2.27 -11.40 14.05
N PHE A 113 1.00 -11.84 14.01
CA PHE A 113 -0.17 -10.99 14.21
C PHE A 113 -0.71 -11.22 15.62
N ARG A 114 -0.63 -10.19 16.47
CA ARG A 114 -1.26 -10.22 17.79
C ARG A 114 -2.78 -10.31 17.62
N LYS A 115 -3.44 -11.16 18.41
CA LYS A 115 -4.91 -11.17 18.46
C LYS A 115 -5.39 -9.85 19.05
N ILE A 116 -6.31 -9.18 18.34
CA ILE A 116 -6.94 -7.94 18.75
C ILE A 116 -8.43 -8.22 18.83
N GLU A 117 -9.04 -7.92 19.99
CA GLU A 117 -10.47 -8.11 20.20
C GLU A 117 -11.28 -7.28 19.20
N GLY A 118 -12.31 -7.89 18.60
CA GLY A 118 -13.13 -7.26 17.56
C GLY A 118 -12.57 -7.32 16.14
N TYR A 119 -11.34 -7.82 15.94
CA TYR A 119 -10.73 -7.94 14.60
C TYR A 119 -10.62 -9.38 14.14
N ASN A 120 -10.90 -9.60 12.85
CA ASN A 120 -10.63 -10.87 12.19
C ASN A 120 -9.16 -10.90 11.72
N ILE A 121 -8.31 -11.55 12.50
CA ILE A 121 -6.87 -11.65 12.23
C ILE A 121 -6.57 -12.41 10.93
N GLU A 122 -7.43 -13.34 10.53
CA GLU A 122 -7.22 -14.08 9.27
C GLU A 122 -7.39 -13.17 8.05
N VAL A 123 -8.32 -12.21 8.11
CA VAL A 123 -8.47 -11.18 7.07
C VAL A 123 -7.22 -10.30 7.01
N LEU A 124 -6.69 -9.86 8.16
CA LEU A 124 -5.47 -9.03 8.19
C LEU A 124 -4.25 -9.76 7.62
N LYS A 125 -4.11 -11.06 7.92
CA LYS A 125 -3.05 -11.90 7.33
C LYS A 125 -3.21 -12.03 5.83
N GLU A 126 -4.44 -12.21 5.34
CA GLU A 126 -4.73 -12.30 3.92
C GLU A 126 -4.42 -10.98 3.21
N GLU A 127 -4.84 -9.84 3.75
CA GLU A 127 -4.53 -8.51 3.21
C GLU A 127 -3.03 -8.25 3.17
N PHE A 128 -2.31 -8.59 4.25
CA PHE A 128 -0.85 -8.51 4.27
C PHE A 128 -0.25 -9.40 3.17
N PHE A 129 -0.66 -10.66 3.07
CA PHE A 129 -0.15 -11.59 2.07
C PHE A 129 -0.40 -11.09 0.64
N ASN A 130 -1.61 -10.60 0.37
CA ASN A 130 -1.99 -10.02 -0.91
C ASN A 130 -1.11 -8.80 -1.23
N SER A 131 -0.83 -7.92 -0.26
CA SER A 131 0.09 -6.78 -0.47
C SER A 131 1.49 -7.23 -0.93
N GLN A 132 2.02 -8.31 -0.34
CA GLN A 132 3.34 -8.85 -0.69
C GLN A 132 3.36 -9.48 -2.09
N ILE A 133 2.27 -10.14 -2.50
CA ILE A 133 2.11 -10.66 -3.86
C ILE A 133 2.04 -9.49 -4.85
N LEU A 134 1.21 -8.49 -4.57
CA LEU A 134 1.01 -7.34 -5.46
C LEU A 134 2.31 -6.55 -5.69
N GLN A 135 3.18 -6.40 -4.68
CA GLN A 135 4.50 -5.80 -4.86
C GLN A 135 5.33 -6.54 -5.92
N LYS A 136 5.35 -7.88 -5.87
CA LYS A 136 6.07 -8.70 -6.84
C LYS A 136 5.44 -8.65 -8.22
N MET A 137 4.11 -8.63 -8.29
CA MET A 137 3.38 -8.45 -9.54
C MET A 137 3.67 -7.09 -10.17
N LEU A 138 3.81 -6.02 -9.36
CA LEU A 138 4.13 -4.68 -9.86
C LEU A 138 5.54 -4.62 -10.47
N VAL A 139 6.51 -5.30 -9.85
CA VAL A 139 7.86 -5.46 -10.43
C VAL A 139 7.80 -6.21 -11.76
N GLU A 140 7.06 -7.32 -11.83
CA GLU A 140 6.90 -8.06 -13.09
C GLU A 140 6.20 -7.23 -14.17
N PHE A 141 5.11 -6.55 -13.83
CA PHE A 141 4.37 -5.67 -14.73
C PHE A 141 5.28 -4.60 -15.36
N ARG A 142 6.14 -3.96 -14.56
CA ARG A 142 7.08 -2.93 -15.02
C ARG A 142 8.22 -3.48 -15.89
N ASN A 143 8.57 -4.74 -15.74
CA ASN A 143 9.62 -5.38 -16.56
C ASN A 143 9.11 -5.88 -17.92
N ILE A 144 7.78 -5.99 -18.08
CA ILE A 144 7.15 -6.42 -19.35
C ILE A 144 6.88 -5.21 -20.27
N LYS A 145 6.78 -4.00 -19.72
CA LYS A 145 6.61 -2.74 -20.45
C LYS A 145 7.95 -2.19 -20.94
#